data_AF-A0A1Q8BHP0-F1
#
_entry.id   AF-A0A1Q8BHP0-F1
#
_cell.length_a   1.000
_cell.length_b   1.000
_cell.length_c   1.000
_cell.angle_alpha   90.00
_cell.angle_beta   90.00
_cell.angle_gamma   90.00
#
_symmetry.space_group_name_H-M   'P 1'
#
loop_
_entity.id
_entity.type
_entity.pdbx_description
1 polymer ?
#
loop_
_entity_poly.entity_id
_entity_poly.type
_entity_poly.pdbx_seq_one_letter_code
_entity_poly.pdbx_strand_id
1 'polypeptide(L)'
;MVGIKYFVEDIWKKASLGYLLIAVAVAVCIRWYFHIPPPSYSVTFMAVAAGLMALRPEMGGREKWLWTLVLFAFAVVEIRAINHDRNESEARQESFIKEQRQHFSDIGDGIKGALDQSDRNFNATMNRTGALLQTETGGDSFCYVTFERSGFQDDYGAVAYHRGGYALRDLTIRIVDIGKLIEVINPPRPVGLFMYDPAASASFQIGSFSPESFDGPLKVFSLTGKQKQDFNIFFSAVNGTWYENARLRRVGDQWKRAIRVVRRTRQKQATIFEQVDSGYPLKDGKVQWGY
;
A
#
# COMPACT_ATOMS: atom_id res chain seq x y z
N MET A 1 -58.31 -53.32 52.55
CA MET A 1 -57.26 -53.32 51.51
C MET A 1 -56.97 -54.73 50.97
N VAL A 2 -57.96 -55.64 50.95
CA VAL A 2 -57.80 -57.03 50.47
C VAL A 2 -58.53 -57.24 49.14
N GLY A 3 -59.71 -56.63 48.95
CA GLY A 3 -60.50 -56.75 47.72
C GLY A 3 -59.88 -56.13 46.46
N ILE A 4 -59.13 -55.02 46.56
CA ILE A 4 -58.48 -54.38 45.39
C ILE A 4 -57.38 -55.29 44.82
N LYS A 5 -56.61 -55.96 45.68
CA LYS A 5 -55.52 -56.85 45.26
C LYS A 5 -56.06 -58.05 44.48
N TYR A 6 -57.12 -58.69 44.98
CA TYR A 6 -57.78 -59.80 44.29
C TYR A 6 -58.47 -59.38 42.98
N PHE A 7 -59.06 -58.18 42.94
CA PHE A 7 -59.68 -57.64 41.73
C PHE A 7 -58.65 -57.32 40.63
N VAL A 8 -57.51 -56.73 40.99
CA VAL A 8 -56.41 -56.45 40.06
C VAL A 8 -55.79 -57.75 39.55
N GLU A 9 -55.57 -58.74 40.41
CA GLU A 9 -55.07 -60.05 40.00
C GLU A 9 -56.05 -60.78 39.06
N ASP A 10 -57.36 -60.69 39.29
CA ASP A 10 -58.38 -61.31 38.42
C ASP A 10 -58.46 -60.63 37.04
N ILE A 11 -58.33 -59.30 36.99
CA ILE A 11 -58.28 -58.56 35.72
C ILE A 11 -56.98 -58.83 34.97
N TRP A 12 -55.84 -58.90 35.69
CA TRP A 12 -54.52 -59.14 35.11
C TRP A 12 -54.40 -60.52 34.45
N LYS A 13 -55.14 -61.52 34.97
CA LYS A 13 -55.22 -62.88 34.42
C LYS A 13 -56.13 -63.01 33.19
N LYS A 14 -56.96 -62.01 32.87
CA LYS A 14 -57.88 -62.08 31.72
C LYS A 14 -57.14 -61.93 30.39
N ALA A 15 -57.44 -62.82 29.45
CA ALA A 15 -56.91 -62.78 28.08
C ALA A 15 -57.30 -61.48 27.33
N SER A 16 -58.50 -60.95 27.58
CA SER A 16 -59.01 -59.73 26.94
C SER A 16 -58.19 -58.48 27.23
N LEU A 17 -57.61 -58.37 28.43
CA LEU A 17 -56.74 -57.25 28.81
C LEU A 17 -55.47 -57.22 27.96
N GLY A 18 -54.87 -58.39 27.70
CA GLY A 18 -53.66 -58.51 26.88
C GLY A 18 -53.89 -58.07 25.43
N TYR A 19 -55.00 -58.51 24.82
CA TYR A 19 -55.38 -58.07 23.48
C TYR A 19 -55.72 -56.57 23.40
N LEU A 20 -56.32 -56.00 24.45
CA LEU A 20 -56.56 -54.55 24.53
C LEU A 20 -55.23 -53.77 24.58
N LEU A 21 -54.27 -54.20 25.39
CA LEU A 21 -52.94 -53.58 25.46
C LEU A 21 -52.18 -53.68 24.14
N ILE A 22 -52.28 -54.82 23.44
CA ILE A 22 -51.73 -54.98 22.08
C ILE A 22 -52.41 -54.00 21.10
N ALA A 23 -53.73 -53.88 21.13
CA ALA A 23 -54.46 -52.97 20.25
C ALA A 23 -54.04 -51.50 20.46
N VAL A 24 -53.83 -51.09 21.72
CA VAL A 24 -53.29 -49.76 22.05
C VAL A 24 -51.86 -49.61 21.53
N ALA A 25 -51.00 -50.60 21.74
CA ALA A 25 -49.61 -50.57 21.26
C ALA A 25 -49.54 -50.49 19.72
N VAL A 26 -50.42 -51.20 19.02
CA VAL A 26 -50.56 -51.12 17.55
C VAL A 26 -51.03 -49.73 17.11
N ALA A 27 -52.03 -49.15 17.78
CA ALA A 27 -52.51 -47.80 17.45
C ALA A 27 -51.40 -46.74 17.64
N VAL A 28 -50.63 -46.84 18.72
CA VAL A 28 -49.46 -45.96 18.97
C VAL A 28 -48.39 -46.17 17.90
N CYS A 29 -48.08 -47.42 17.56
CA CYS A 29 -47.10 -47.76 16.52
C CYS A 29 -47.50 -47.17 15.15
N ILE A 30 -48.76 -47.31 14.75
CA ILE A 30 -49.29 -46.72 13.51
C ILE A 30 -49.16 -45.20 13.55
N ARG A 31 -49.53 -44.56 14.66
CA ARG A 31 -49.41 -43.09 14.80
C ARG A 31 -47.96 -42.62 14.71
N TRP A 32 -47.02 -43.36 15.28
CA TRP A 32 -45.58 -43.03 15.25
C TRP A 32 -44.91 -43.39 13.92
N TYR A 33 -45.48 -44.32 13.17
CA TYR A 33 -45.03 -44.61 11.82
C TYR A 33 -45.29 -43.44 10.85
N PHE A 34 -46.44 -42.75 11.00
CA PHE A 34 -46.79 -41.57 10.19
C PHE A 34 -46.23 -40.26 10.75
N HIS A 35 -46.05 -40.17 12.07
CA HIS A 35 -45.43 -39.02 12.72
C HIS A 35 -44.24 -39.48 13.54
N ILE A 36 -43.07 -39.31 12.93
CA ILE A 36 -41.79 -39.78 13.45
C ILE A 36 -41.56 -39.19 14.84
N PRO A 37 -41.52 -40.01 15.90
CA PRO A 37 -41.20 -39.53 17.24
C PRO A 37 -39.69 -39.24 17.34
N PRO A 38 -39.24 -38.48 18.37
CA PRO A 38 -37.83 -38.35 18.64
C PRO A 38 -37.15 -39.72 18.82
N PRO A 39 -35.88 -39.87 18.41
CA PRO A 39 -35.11 -41.07 18.71
C PRO A 39 -35.18 -41.39 20.21
N SER A 40 -35.22 -42.67 20.58
CA SER A 40 -35.38 -43.24 21.94
C SER A 40 -36.80 -43.44 22.47
N TYR A 41 -37.82 -42.81 21.89
CA TYR A 41 -39.20 -42.94 22.38
C TYR A 41 -39.76 -44.35 22.11
N SER A 42 -39.45 -44.93 20.93
CA SER A 42 -39.90 -46.29 20.58
C SER A 42 -39.16 -47.37 21.38
N VAL A 43 -37.88 -47.17 21.67
CA VAL A 43 -37.09 -48.07 22.54
C VAL A 43 -37.62 -48.09 23.97
N THR A 44 -37.96 -46.91 24.51
CA THR A 44 -38.56 -46.81 25.85
C THR A 44 -39.91 -47.54 25.90
N PHE A 45 -40.74 -47.38 24.86
CA PHE A 45 -42.00 -48.09 24.74
C PHE A 45 -41.81 -49.61 24.64
N MET A 46 -40.81 -50.08 23.88
CA MET A 46 -40.45 -51.50 23.79
C MET A 46 -40.03 -52.08 25.14
N ALA A 47 -39.24 -51.35 25.94
CA ALA A 47 -38.84 -51.80 27.27
C ALA A 47 -40.05 -51.94 28.22
N VAL A 48 -40.98 -50.99 28.18
CA VAL A 48 -42.24 -51.06 28.95
C VAL A 48 -43.08 -52.26 28.49
N ALA A 49 -43.25 -52.44 27.17
CA ALA A 49 -43.99 -53.57 26.62
C ALA A 49 -43.38 -54.93 27.00
N ALA A 50 -42.04 -55.05 26.95
CA ALA A 50 -41.33 -56.25 27.37
C ALA A 50 -41.46 -56.52 28.88
N GLY A 51 -41.41 -55.48 29.72
CA GLY A 51 -41.63 -55.59 31.16
C GLY A 51 -43.06 -56.05 31.49
N LEU A 52 -44.06 -55.48 30.81
CA LEU A 52 -45.47 -55.89 30.96
C LEU A 52 -45.68 -57.34 30.51
N MET A 53 -45.03 -57.76 29.41
CA MET A 53 -45.05 -59.13 28.91
C MET A 53 -44.44 -60.13 29.92
N ALA A 54 -43.34 -59.76 30.59
CA ALA A 54 -42.66 -60.61 31.55
C ALA A 54 -43.43 -60.82 32.87
N LEU A 55 -44.22 -59.82 33.29
CA LEU A 55 -45.01 -59.86 34.52
C LEU A 55 -46.36 -60.58 34.39
N ARG A 56 -46.68 -61.16 33.22
CA ARG A 56 -47.98 -61.79 32.97
C ARG A 56 -47.91 -63.32 33.14
N PRO A 57 -48.61 -63.91 34.14
CA PRO A 57 -48.39 -65.30 34.57
C PRO A 57 -48.93 -66.37 33.61
N GLU A 58 -49.98 -66.09 32.84
CA GLU A 58 -50.58 -67.04 31.89
C GLU A 58 -50.79 -66.38 30.52
N MET A 59 -49.85 -66.57 29.60
CA MET A 59 -49.91 -65.99 28.27
C MET A 59 -49.94 -67.08 27.20
N GLY A 60 -51.02 -67.13 26.43
CA GLY A 60 -51.20 -68.10 25.34
C GLY A 60 -50.19 -67.87 24.21
N GLY A 61 -49.83 -68.94 23.48
CA GLY A 61 -48.80 -68.88 22.43
C GLY A 61 -49.06 -67.81 21.34
N ARG A 62 -50.33 -67.64 20.94
CA ARG A 62 -50.73 -66.62 19.95
C ARG A 62 -50.51 -65.18 20.43
N GLU A 63 -50.70 -64.95 21.73
CA GLU A 63 -50.52 -63.61 22.31
C GLU A 63 -49.03 -63.24 22.41
N LYS A 64 -48.17 -64.21 22.75
CA LYS A 64 -46.71 -64.02 22.74
C LYS A 64 -46.21 -63.57 21.36
N TRP A 65 -46.69 -64.24 20.31
CA TRP A 65 -46.35 -63.91 18.92
C TRP A 65 -46.76 -62.49 18.52
N LEU A 66 -47.94 -62.03 18.95
CA LEU A 66 -48.40 -60.66 18.68
C LEU A 66 -47.55 -59.61 19.40
N TRP A 67 -47.19 -59.84 20.66
CA TRP A 67 -46.26 -58.96 21.39
C TRP A 67 -44.90 -58.86 20.70
N THR A 68 -44.35 -59.99 20.25
CA THR A 68 -43.09 -60.00 19.49
C THR A 68 -43.20 -59.20 18.18
N LEU A 69 -44.32 -59.31 17.47
CA LEU A 69 -44.55 -58.54 16.24
C LEU A 69 -44.63 -57.03 16.52
N VAL A 70 -45.33 -56.63 17.59
CA VAL A 70 -45.41 -55.22 18.02
C VAL A 70 -44.03 -54.66 18.36
N LEU A 71 -43.20 -55.41 19.10
CA LEU A 71 -41.81 -54.98 19.39
C LEU A 71 -41.00 -54.80 18.11
N PHE A 72 -41.12 -55.71 17.14
CA PHE A 72 -40.45 -55.57 15.85
C PHE A 72 -40.95 -54.34 15.07
N ALA A 73 -42.25 -54.05 15.10
CA ALA A 73 -42.83 -52.87 14.46
C ALA A 73 -42.29 -51.56 15.09
N PHE A 74 -42.16 -51.50 16.43
CA PHE A 74 -41.52 -50.37 17.10
C PHE A 74 -40.02 -50.25 16.79
N ALA A 75 -39.32 -51.36 16.59
CA ALA A 75 -37.92 -51.33 16.13
C ALA A 75 -37.78 -50.71 14.73
N VAL A 76 -38.71 -50.99 13.80
CA VAL A 76 -38.74 -50.36 12.47
C VAL A 76 -39.01 -48.85 12.58
N VAL A 77 -39.94 -48.44 13.44
CA VAL A 77 -40.22 -47.01 13.72
C VAL A 77 -38.97 -46.32 14.28
N GLU A 78 -38.25 -46.97 15.20
CA GLU A 78 -37.01 -46.43 15.77
C GLU A 78 -35.92 -46.21 14.72
N ILE A 79 -35.67 -47.22 13.86
CA ILE A 79 -34.67 -47.10 12.78
C ILE A 79 -35.03 -45.93 11.86
N ARG A 80 -36.32 -45.76 11.53
CA ARG A 80 -36.79 -44.64 10.72
C ARG A 80 -36.61 -43.30 11.43
N ALA A 81 -36.86 -43.23 12.73
CA ALA A 81 -36.67 -42.03 13.53
C ALA A 81 -35.20 -41.60 13.61
N ILE A 82 -34.29 -42.55 13.85
CA ILE A 82 -32.84 -42.30 13.86
C ILE A 82 -32.36 -41.81 12.49
N ASN A 83 -32.80 -42.44 11.40
CA ASN A 83 -32.38 -42.03 10.07
C ASN A 83 -32.89 -40.64 9.69
N HIS A 84 -34.12 -40.30 10.10
CA HIS A 84 -34.67 -38.97 9.88
C HIS A 84 -33.89 -37.89 10.65
N ASP A 85 -33.62 -38.13 11.93
CA ASP A 85 -32.85 -37.23 12.79
C ASP A 85 -31.41 -37.05 12.29
N ARG A 86 -30.74 -38.15 11.87
CA ARG A 86 -29.41 -38.11 11.24
C ARG A 86 -29.41 -37.24 10.00
N ASN A 87 -30.32 -37.47 9.05
CA ASN A 87 -30.38 -36.69 7.81
C ASN A 87 -30.65 -35.20 8.07
N GLU A 88 -31.54 -34.87 9.02
CA GLU A 88 -31.81 -33.46 9.37
C GLU A 88 -30.61 -32.81 10.08
N SER A 89 -29.92 -33.56 10.94
CA SER A 89 -28.71 -33.09 11.62
C SER A 89 -27.55 -32.87 10.65
N GLU A 90 -27.33 -33.78 9.71
CA GLU A 90 -26.31 -33.67 8.66
C GLU A 90 -26.62 -32.49 7.75
N ALA A 91 -27.86 -32.33 7.29
CA ALA A 91 -28.28 -31.18 6.47
C ALA A 91 -28.09 -29.84 7.20
N ARG A 92 -28.46 -29.76 8.49
CA ARG A 92 -28.24 -28.56 9.32
C ARG A 92 -26.75 -28.27 9.51
N GLN A 93 -25.95 -29.31 9.72
CA GLN A 93 -24.51 -29.17 9.89
C GLN A 93 -23.83 -28.74 8.58
N GLU A 94 -24.22 -29.29 7.44
CA GLU A 94 -23.72 -28.86 6.12
C GLU A 94 -24.06 -27.40 5.84
N SER A 95 -25.30 -26.97 6.11
CA SER A 95 -25.68 -25.56 5.92
C SER A 95 -24.87 -24.63 6.84
N PHE A 96 -24.67 -25.03 8.10
CA PHE A 96 -23.91 -24.24 9.06
C PHE A 96 -22.43 -24.14 8.67
N ILE A 97 -21.82 -25.25 8.25
CA ILE A 97 -20.43 -25.25 7.77
C ILE A 97 -20.28 -24.38 6.51
N LYS A 98 -21.25 -24.44 5.60
CA LYS A 98 -21.23 -23.61 4.38
C LYS A 98 -21.33 -22.13 4.71
N GLU A 99 -22.23 -21.74 5.62
CA GLU A 99 -22.39 -20.36 6.09
C GLU A 99 -21.12 -19.88 6.81
N GLN A 100 -20.54 -20.70 7.70
CA GLN A 100 -19.27 -20.36 8.35
C GLN A 100 -18.13 -20.16 7.33
N ARG A 101 -18.00 -21.05 6.33
CA ARG A 101 -16.99 -20.89 5.27
C ARG A 101 -17.19 -19.60 4.49
N GLN A 102 -18.44 -19.24 4.20
CA GLN A 102 -18.74 -17.97 3.54
C GLN A 102 -18.32 -16.78 4.41
N HIS A 103 -18.70 -16.76 5.69
CA HIS A 103 -18.29 -15.71 6.61
C HIS A 103 -16.77 -15.59 6.73
N PHE A 104 -16.04 -16.72 6.81
CA PHE A 104 -14.58 -16.69 6.82
C PHE A 104 -14.00 -16.14 5.51
N SER A 105 -14.59 -16.48 4.36
CA SER A 105 -14.20 -15.91 3.06
C SER A 105 -14.44 -14.41 3.02
N ASP A 106 -15.62 -13.94 3.44
CA ASP A 106 -15.99 -12.53 3.44
C ASP A 106 -15.09 -11.71 4.36
N ILE A 107 -14.72 -12.26 5.53
CA ILE A 107 -13.71 -11.65 6.43
C ILE A 107 -12.36 -11.58 5.73
N GLY A 108 -11.93 -12.67 5.08
CA GLY A 108 -10.67 -12.71 4.36
C GLY A 108 -10.60 -11.67 3.23
N ASP A 109 -11.68 -11.53 2.48
CA ASP A 109 -11.79 -10.56 1.39
C ASP A 109 -11.90 -9.13 1.91
N GLY A 110 -12.60 -8.92 3.03
CA GLY A 110 -12.63 -7.63 3.74
C GLY A 110 -11.26 -7.20 4.24
N ILE A 111 -10.47 -8.13 4.81
CA ILE A 111 -9.09 -7.86 5.25
C ILE A 111 -8.20 -7.53 4.06
N LYS A 112 -8.27 -8.31 2.97
CA LYS A 112 -7.51 -8.00 1.73
C LYS A 112 -7.87 -6.62 1.19
N GLY A 113 -9.16 -6.31 1.09
CA GLY A 113 -9.64 -5.02 0.63
C GLY A 113 -9.14 -3.86 1.50
N ALA A 114 -9.13 -4.03 2.82
CA ALA A 114 -8.59 -3.04 3.76
C ALA A 114 -7.07 -2.85 3.59
N LEU A 115 -6.32 -3.93 3.38
CA LEU A 115 -4.87 -3.87 3.10
C LEU A 115 -4.59 -3.16 1.77
N ASP A 116 -5.29 -3.52 0.70
CA ASP A 116 -5.14 -2.88 -0.62
C ASP A 116 -5.49 -1.37 -0.56
N GLN A 117 -6.48 -1.00 0.24
CA GLN A 117 -6.81 0.40 0.47
C GLN A 117 -5.74 1.12 1.30
N SER A 118 -5.22 0.47 2.33
CA SER A 118 -4.13 1.00 3.16
C SER A 118 -2.87 1.26 2.33
N ASP A 119 -2.47 0.31 1.49
CA ASP A 119 -1.30 0.45 0.62
C ASP A 119 -1.47 1.59 -0.39
N ARG A 120 -2.65 1.71 -1.00
CA ARG A 120 -2.96 2.84 -1.89
C ARG A 120 -2.87 4.18 -1.15
N ASN A 121 -3.45 4.28 0.03
CA ASN A 121 -3.43 5.50 0.84
C ASN A 121 -2.01 5.85 1.31
N PHE A 122 -1.23 4.85 1.74
CA PHE A 122 0.15 5.01 2.17
C PHE A 122 1.04 5.49 1.02
N ASN A 123 0.96 4.83 -0.15
CA ASN A 123 1.71 5.22 -1.34
C ASN A 123 1.33 6.64 -1.81
N ALA A 124 0.03 6.97 -1.83
CA ALA A 124 -0.43 8.32 -2.18
C ALA A 124 0.11 9.37 -1.19
N THR A 125 0.10 9.06 0.11
CA THR A 125 0.64 9.94 1.15
C THR A 125 2.15 10.11 0.98
N MET A 126 2.90 9.03 0.76
CA MET A 126 4.35 9.08 0.59
C MET A 126 4.75 9.87 -0.65
N ASN A 127 4.04 9.70 -1.77
CA ASN A 127 4.23 10.49 -2.98
C ASN A 127 3.96 11.98 -2.75
N ARG A 128 2.88 12.31 -2.04
CA ARG A 128 2.56 13.71 -1.69
C ARG A 128 3.61 14.30 -0.75
N THR A 129 4.06 13.55 0.25
CA THR A 129 5.17 13.97 1.14
C THR A 129 6.46 14.19 0.35
N GLY A 130 6.80 13.30 -0.59
CA GLY A 130 7.94 13.49 -1.48
C GLY A 130 7.84 14.77 -2.32
N ALA A 131 6.67 15.05 -2.89
CA ALA A 131 6.43 16.28 -3.65
C ALA A 131 6.55 17.54 -2.76
N LEU A 132 6.02 17.52 -1.53
CA LEU A 132 6.16 18.61 -0.58
C LEU A 132 7.63 18.84 -0.20
N LEU A 133 8.40 17.77 0.02
CA LEU A 133 9.84 17.88 0.29
C LEU A 133 10.58 18.51 -0.89
N GLN A 134 10.21 18.19 -2.14
CA GLN A 134 10.80 18.82 -3.32
C GLN A 134 10.43 20.31 -3.42
N THR A 135 9.17 20.66 -3.18
CA THR A 135 8.71 22.06 -3.14
C THR A 135 9.45 22.88 -2.08
N GLU A 136 9.63 22.32 -0.89
CA GLU A 136 10.34 22.99 0.20
C GLU A 136 11.86 23.04 -0.07
N THR A 137 12.46 21.98 -0.59
CA THR A 137 13.92 22.00 -0.78
C THR A 137 14.35 22.76 -2.04
N GLY A 138 13.46 22.94 -3.02
CA GLY A 138 13.79 23.38 -4.38
C GLY A 138 14.10 22.23 -5.34
N GLY A 139 13.93 20.98 -4.87
CA GLY A 139 13.95 19.77 -5.71
C GLY A 139 15.18 19.66 -6.60
N ASP A 140 14.95 19.31 -7.86
CA ASP A 140 15.97 19.18 -8.89
C ASP A 140 16.29 20.50 -9.62
N SER A 141 15.58 21.60 -9.31
CA SER A 141 15.81 22.90 -9.92
C SER A 141 17.24 23.39 -9.74
N PHE A 142 17.68 24.26 -10.64
CA PHE A 142 18.98 24.91 -10.58
C PHE A 142 18.92 26.29 -11.23
N CYS A 143 19.95 27.08 -10.98
CA CYS A 143 20.16 28.38 -11.59
C CYS A 143 21.40 28.31 -12.48
N TYR A 144 21.40 29.04 -13.59
CA TYR A 144 22.60 29.32 -14.38
C TYR A 144 22.66 30.81 -14.68
N VAL A 145 23.83 31.33 -15.04
CA VAL A 145 24.03 32.75 -15.35
C VAL A 145 24.49 32.87 -16.80
N THR A 146 23.83 33.73 -17.56
CA THR A 146 24.30 34.12 -18.88
C THR A 146 24.77 35.57 -18.88
N PHE A 147 25.49 35.95 -19.93
CA PHE A 147 26.02 37.30 -20.10
C PHE A 147 25.32 37.92 -21.29
N GLU A 148 24.55 38.96 -21.03
CA GLU A 148 23.76 39.69 -22.03
C GLU A 148 24.29 41.10 -22.20
N ARG A 149 24.23 41.62 -23.41
CA ARG A 149 24.73 42.97 -23.69
C ARG A 149 23.92 43.99 -22.88
N SER A 150 24.61 44.82 -22.11
CA SER A 150 24.04 45.86 -21.25
C SER A 150 24.49 47.22 -21.74
N GLY A 151 23.67 47.89 -22.54
CA GLY A 151 23.96 49.23 -23.09
C GLY A 151 24.70 49.23 -24.44
N PHE A 152 25.32 50.36 -24.77
CA PHE A 152 25.85 50.63 -26.11
C PHE A 152 27.31 50.17 -26.31
N GLN A 153 28.11 50.06 -25.26
CA GLN A 153 29.50 49.56 -25.32
C GLN A 153 29.57 48.02 -25.24
N ASP A 154 30.78 47.44 -25.26
CA ASP A 154 31.06 46.00 -25.03
C ASP A 154 30.87 45.62 -23.53
N ASP A 155 29.82 46.15 -22.91
CA ASP A 155 29.44 45.88 -21.53
C ASP A 155 28.40 44.76 -21.49
N TYR A 156 28.63 43.77 -20.64
CA TYR A 156 27.79 42.59 -20.53
C TYR A 156 27.33 42.38 -19.08
N GLY A 157 26.03 42.37 -18.88
CA GLY A 157 25.37 42.08 -17.61
C GLY A 157 25.25 40.59 -17.37
N ALA A 158 25.65 40.14 -16.18
CA ALA A 158 25.38 38.78 -15.71
C ALA A 158 23.91 38.66 -15.28
N VAL A 159 23.14 37.83 -15.97
CA VAL A 159 21.71 37.59 -15.70
C VAL A 159 21.54 36.14 -15.28
N ALA A 160 20.97 35.93 -14.09
CA ALA A 160 20.64 34.63 -13.56
C ALA A 160 19.31 34.14 -14.13
N TYR A 161 19.23 32.88 -14.51
CA TYR A 161 18.04 32.21 -15.01
C TYR A 161 17.74 30.98 -14.16
N HIS A 162 16.48 30.86 -13.73
CA HIS A 162 15.97 29.67 -13.09
C HIS A 162 15.70 28.57 -14.13
N ARG A 163 15.93 27.31 -13.76
CA ARG A 163 15.47 26.14 -14.51
C ARG A 163 15.00 25.02 -13.57
N GLY A 164 13.79 24.54 -13.79
CA GLY A 164 13.16 23.43 -13.04
C GLY A 164 11.75 23.78 -12.56
N GLY A 165 11.09 22.84 -11.88
CA GLY A 165 9.70 22.99 -11.43
C GLY A 165 9.52 23.63 -10.04
N TYR A 166 10.60 23.74 -9.26
CA TYR A 166 10.55 24.15 -7.86
C TYR A 166 11.35 25.44 -7.61
N ALA A 167 10.85 26.32 -6.75
CA ALA A 167 11.56 27.56 -6.38
C ALA A 167 12.88 27.24 -5.68
N LEU A 168 13.94 27.99 -5.98
CA LEU A 168 15.19 27.90 -5.22
C LEU A 168 15.08 28.81 -4.00
N ARG A 169 15.39 28.29 -2.81
CA ARG A 169 15.40 29.06 -1.57
C ARG A 169 16.82 29.32 -1.10
N ASP A 170 17.02 30.49 -0.50
CA ASP A 170 18.30 30.99 -0.01
C ASP A 170 19.42 30.88 -1.06
N LEU A 171 19.08 31.20 -2.32
CA LEU A 171 20.02 31.16 -3.41
C LEU A 171 21.10 32.24 -3.23
N THR A 172 22.34 31.78 -3.19
CA THR A 172 23.54 32.61 -3.27
C THR A 172 24.27 32.29 -4.57
N ILE A 173 24.68 33.32 -5.29
CA ILE A 173 25.45 33.22 -6.52
C ILE A 173 26.80 33.87 -6.30
N ARG A 174 27.89 33.15 -6.62
CA ARG A 174 29.24 33.70 -6.59
C ARG A 174 29.87 33.63 -7.98
N ILE A 175 30.14 34.78 -8.57
CA ILE A 175 30.79 34.89 -9.89
C ILE A 175 32.28 35.16 -9.69
N VAL A 176 33.14 34.33 -10.28
CA VAL A 176 34.60 34.49 -10.26
C VAL A 176 35.10 34.77 -11.66
N ASP A 177 35.72 35.94 -11.85
CA ASP A 177 36.47 36.30 -13.06
C ASP A 177 37.85 35.63 -13.01
N ILE A 178 38.06 34.69 -13.92
CA ILE A 178 39.27 33.86 -13.92
C ILE A 178 40.49 34.67 -14.34
N GLY A 179 40.35 35.59 -15.29
CA GLY A 179 41.47 36.43 -15.72
C GLY A 179 41.99 37.24 -14.55
N LYS A 180 41.09 37.90 -13.82
CA LYS A 180 41.44 38.67 -12.61
C LYS A 180 41.96 37.78 -11.48
N LEU A 181 41.40 36.59 -11.32
CA LEU A 181 41.90 35.65 -10.31
C LEU A 181 43.36 35.28 -10.58
N ILE A 182 43.70 35.00 -11.84
CA ILE A 182 45.08 34.67 -12.26
C ILE A 182 46.02 35.87 -12.00
N GLU A 183 45.60 37.09 -12.29
CA GLU A 183 46.36 38.31 -11.97
C GLU A 183 46.59 38.48 -10.46
N VAL A 184 45.58 38.16 -9.65
CA VAL A 184 45.66 38.27 -8.19
C VAL A 184 46.61 37.24 -7.57
N ILE A 185 46.61 36.00 -8.07
CA ILE A 185 47.44 34.90 -7.54
C ILE A 185 48.87 34.92 -8.08
N ASN A 186 49.18 35.76 -9.06
CA ASN A 186 50.50 35.90 -9.66
C ASN A 186 51.03 37.34 -9.50
N PRO A 187 52.00 37.60 -8.60
CA PRO A 187 52.91 36.65 -7.95
C PRO A 187 52.32 35.91 -6.73
N PRO A 188 52.91 34.76 -6.33
CA PRO A 188 52.43 33.96 -5.21
C PRO A 188 52.42 34.79 -3.91
N ARG A 189 51.27 34.87 -3.25
CA ARG A 189 51.11 35.41 -1.89
C ARG A 189 50.79 34.25 -0.94
N PRO A 190 50.94 34.44 0.39
CA PRO A 190 50.66 33.39 1.36
C PRO A 190 49.25 32.81 1.21
N VAL A 191 49.17 31.48 1.23
CA VAL A 191 47.94 30.70 1.02
C VAL A 191 46.90 31.07 2.07
N GLY A 192 45.76 31.59 1.64
CA GLY A 192 44.61 31.90 2.52
C GLY A 192 43.79 33.14 2.14
N LEU A 193 44.39 34.14 1.47
CA LEU A 193 43.70 35.41 1.17
C LEU A 193 43.02 35.51 -0.20
N PHE A 194 43.38 34.67 -1.19
CA PHE A 194 42.91 34.84 -2.57
C PHE A 194 41.51 34.34 -2.84
N MET A 195 41.01 33.45 -1.99
CA MET A 195 39.72 32.79 -2.20
C MET A 195 38.53 33.73 -1.97
N TYR A 196 38.78 35.02 -1.66
CA TYR A 196 37.77 36.07 -1.46
C TYR A 196 38.24 37.44 -1.97
N ASP A 197 39.17 37.51 -2.92
CA ASP A 197 39.56 38.81 -3.47
C ASP A 197 38.33 39.48 -4.14
N PRO A 198 37.87 40.63 -3.62
CA PRO A 198 36.68 41.31 -4.14
C PRO A 198 36.89 41.85 -5.57
N ALA A 199 38.14 41.99 -6.02
CA ALA A 199 38.46 42.36 -7.39
C ALA A 199 38.19 41.22 -8.38
N ALA A 200 38.45 39.97 -7.97
CA ALA A 200 38.32 38.77 -8.82
C ALA A 200 36.98 38.03 -8.63
N SER A 201 36.27 38.24 -7.53
CA SER A 201 34.99 37.58 -7.27
C SER A 201 33.93 38.48 -6.65
N ALA A 202 32.66 38.21 -6.95
CA ALA A 202 31.51 38.88 -6.36
C ALA A 202 30.46 37.85 -5.95
N SER A 203 29.86 38.04 -4.78
CA SER A 203 28.80 37.19 -4.24
C SER A 203 27.50 37.98 -4.13
N PHE A 204 26.39 37.36 -4.49
CA PHE A 204 25.05 37.93 -4.53
C PHE A 204 24.10 37.03 -3.74
N GLN A 205 23.36 37.62 -2.80
CA GLN A 205 22.28 36.93 -2.10
C GLN A 205 20.97 37.22 -2.83
N ILE A 206 20.50 36.25 -3.62
CA ILE A 206 19.25 36.36 -4.39
C ILE A 206 18.05 36.05 -3.49
N GLY A 207 18.22 35.13 -2.54
CA GLY A 207 17.13 34.71 -1.65
C GLY A 207 16.20 33.70 -2.33
N SER A 208 14.92 34.00 -2.43
CA SER A 208 13.95 33.13 -3.11
C SER A 208 13.93 33.42 -4.61
N PHE A 209 14.12 32.39 -5.44
CA PHE A 209 14.13 32.51 -6.88
C PHE A 209 13.07 31.62 -7.52
N SER A 210 12.05 32.26 -8.11
CA SER A 210 10.84 31.61 -8.62
C SER A 210 11.11 30.75 -9.87
N PRO A 211 10.33 29.68 -10.08
CA PRO A 211 10.38 28.92 -11.32
C PRO A 211 10.21 29.79 -12.55
N GLU A 212 10.95 29.46 -13.61
CA GLU A 212 10.86 30.12 -14.93
C GLU A 212 11.11 31.64 -14.92
N SER A 213 11.74 32.15 -13.86
CA SER A 213 12.11 33.56 -13.74
C SER A 213 13.59 33.81 -14.03
N PHE A 214 13.94 35.09 -14.17
CA PHE A 214 15.31 35.55 -14.30
C PHE A 214 15.55 36.74 -13.36
N ASP A 215 16.80 36.99 -12.97
CA ASP A 215 17.20 38.13 -12.16
C ASP A 215 18.50 38.74 -12.68
N GLY A 216 18.57 40.07 -12.72
CA GLY A 216 19.76 40.79 -13.14
C GLY A 216 19.51 42.09 -13.93
N PRO A 217 20.60 42.74 -14.38
CA PRO A 217 21.98 42.26 -14.28
C PRO A 217 22.52 42.31 -12.83
N LEU A 218 23.05 41.20 -12.35
CA LEU A 218 23.69 41.09 -11.02
C LEU A 218 24.94 41.97 -10.94
N LYS A 219 25.72 41.96 -12.03
CA LYS A 219 26.92 42.79 -12.22
C LYS A 219 27.17 42.98 -13.71
N VAL A 220 27.60 44.18 -14.07
CA VAL A 220 28.04 44.50 -15.44
C VAL A 220 29.55 44.35 -15.53
N PHE A 221 30.01 43.68 -16.59
CA PHE A 221 31.41 43.46 -16.90
C PHE A 221 31.76 44.12 -18.23
N SER A 222 32.76 45.00 -18.23
CA SER A 222 33.28 45.55 -19.48
C SER A 222 34.21 44.53 -20.15
N LEU A 223 33.88 44.19 -21.39
CA LEU A 223 34.64 43.27 -22.24
C LEU A 223 35.42 44.01 -23.34
N THR A 224 35.42 45.35 -23.29
CA THR A 224 36.12 46.22 -24.26
C THR A 224 37.58 45.81 -24.43
N GLY A 225 37.99 45.60 -25.68
CA GLY A 225 39.37 45.23 -26.04
C GLY A 225 39.76 43.78 -25.74
N LYS A 226 38.86 42.95 -25.20
CA LYS A 226 39.14 41.54 -24.89
C LYS A 226 38.77 40.60 -26.03
N GLN A 227 39.56 39.54 -26.20
CA GLN A 227 39.26 38.43 -27.14
C GLN A 227 38.63 37.21 -26.43
N LYS A 228 38.83 37.09 -25.12
CA LYS A 228 38.26 36.05 -24.28
C LYS A 228 37.93 36.57 -22.89
N GLN A 229 36.94 35.97 -22.26
CA GLN A 229 36.65 36.17 -20.85
C GLN A 229 36.06 34.88 -20.27
N ASP A 230 36.62 34.39 -19.16
CA ASP A 230 36.22 33.13 -18.54
C ASP A 230 35.73 33.37 -17.12
N PHE A 231 34.63 32.70 -16.76
CA PHE A 231 34.05 32.77 -15.42
C PHE A 231 33.80 31.37 -14.87
N ASN A 232 34.04 31.21 -13.57
CA ASN A 232 33.45 30.11 -12.81
C ASN A 232 32.42 30.68 -11.84
N ILE A 233 31.23 30.11 -11.84
CA ILE A 233 30.10 30.61 -11.07
C ILE A 233 29.66 29.50 -10.14
N PHE A 234 29.52 29.81 -8.86
CA PHE A 234 29.18 28.85 -7.82
C PHE A 234 27.84 29.22 -7.24
N PHE A 235 27.00 28.20 -7.04
CA PHE A 235 25.64 28.35 -6.56
C PHE A 235 25.47 27.54 -5.28
N SER A 236 24.75 28.10 -4.33
CA SER A 236 24.29 27.43 -3.13
C SER A 236 22.84 27.79 -2.89
N ALA A 237 22.02 26.79 -2.63
CA ALA A 237 20.63 26.93 -2.22
C ALA A 237 20.27 25.79 -1.27
N VAL A 238 19.04 25.76 -0.77
CA VAL A 238 18.56 24.69 0.13
C VAL A 238 18.67 23.29 -0.52
N ASN A 239 18.49 23.16 -1.84
CA ASN A 239 18.66 21.88 -2.56
C ASN A 239 20.13 21.52 -2.87
N GLY A 240 21.09 22.26 -2.33
CA GLY A 240 22.51 21.94 -2.39
C GLY A 240 23.32 22.91 -3.26
N THR A 241 24.44 22.41 -3.76
CA THR A 241 25.42 23.23 -4.49
C THR A 241 25.69 22.68 -5.89
N TRP A 242 25.97 23.60 -6.80
CA TRP A 242 26.42 23.31 -8.15
C TRP A 242 27.30 24.45 -8.64
N TYR A 243 27.98 24.24 -9.75
CA TYR A 243 28.82 25.27 -10.34
C TYR A 243 28.64 25.30 -11.85
N GLU A 244 29.00 26.42 -12.44
CA GLU A 244 28.94 26.67 -13.85
C GLU A 244 30.29 27.14 -14.36
N ASN A 245 30.67 26.64 -15.53
CA ASN A 245 31.74 27.20 -16.33
C ASN A 245 31.10 28.03 -17.45
N ALA A 246 31.38 29.33 -17.47
CA ALA A 246 31.01 30.21 -18.58
C ALA A 246 32.29 30.64 -19.31
N ARG A 247 32.31 30.45 -20.63
CA ARG A 247 33.45 30.76 -21.49
C ARG A 247 32.98 31.67 -22.61
N LEU A 248 33.47 32.90 -22.64
CA LEU A 248 33.12 33.90 -23.65
C LEU A 248 34.29 34.08 -24.62
N ARG A 249 34.01 34.05 -25.91
CA ARG A 249 35.00 34.24 -26.98
C ARG A 249 34.49 35.27 -27.97
N ARG A 250 35.35 36.19 -28.39
CA ARG A 250 35.05 37.12 -29.48
C ARG A 250 35.22 36.40 -30.81
N VAL A 251 34.18 36.43 -31.66
CA VAL A 251 34.18 35.84 -33.01
C VAL A 251 33.64 36.91 -33.95
N GLY A 252 34.54 37.58 -34.68
CA GLY A 252 34.22 38.80 -35.41
C GLY A 252 33.73 39.90 -34.45
N ASP A 253 32.58 40.51 -34.77
CA ASP A 253 31.97 41.56 -33.95
C ASP A 253 30.99 41.05 -32.89
N GLN A 254 30.91 39.73 -32.69
CA GLN A 254 29.99 39.11 -31.74
C GLN A 254 30.73 38.34 -30.66
N TRP A 255 30.19 38.40 -29.45
CA TRP A 255 30.57 37.49 -28.38
C TRP A 255 29.77 36.19 -28.51
N LYS A 256 30.48 35.06 -28.48
CA LYS A 256 29.90 33.71 -28.42
C LYS A 256 30.18 33.11 -27.05
N ARG A 257 29.20 32.41 -26.50
CA ARG A 257 29.23 31.85 -25.16
C ARG A 257 29.17 30.33 -25.21
N ALA A 258 29.89 29.69 -24.30
CA ALA A 258 29.68 28.30 -23.93
C ALA A 258 29.48 28.24 -22.42
N ILE A 259 28.36 27.67 -21.99
CA ILE A 259 27.94 27.53 -20.60
C ILE A 259 27.76 26.04 -20.30
N ARG A 260 28.28 25.60 -19.16
CA ARG A 260 28.04 24.24 -18.65
C ARG A 260 27.84 24.27 -17.15
N VAL A 261 26.71 23.76 -16.69
CA VAL A 261 26.38 23.61 -15.28
C VAL A 261 26.61 22.17 -14.85
N VAL A 262 27.30 22.02 -13.75
CA VAL A 262 27.72 20.74 -13.20
C VAL A 262 27.28 20.66 -11.75
N ARG A 263 26.56 19.58 -11.42
CA ARG A 263 26.19 19.23 -10.05
C ARG A 263 27.05 18.07 -9.58
N ARG A 264 27.63 18.21 -8.39
CA ARG A 264 28.42 17.16 -7.75
C ARG A 264 27.65 16.62 -6.56
N THR A 265 27.39 15.32 -6.58
CA THR A 265 26.91 14.56 -5.43
C THR A 265 28.11 13.85 -4.77
N ARG A 266 27.91 13.21 -3.61
CA ARG A 266 28.96 12.44 -2.95
C ARG A 266 29.58 11.35 -3.84
N GLN A 267 28.80 10.81 -4.78
CA GLN A 267 29.18 9.65 -5.58
C GLN A 267 29.54 10.00 -7.03
N LYS A 268 28.95 11.06 -7.60
CA LYS A 268 29.09 11.37 -9.03
C LYS A 268 29.04 12.86 -9.30
N GLN A 269 29.79 13.28 -10.31
CA GLN A 269 29.70 14.58 -10.94
C GLN A 269 29.02 14.43 -12.31
N ALA A 270 28.02 15.27 -12.58
CA ALA A 270 27.26 15.23 -13.82
C ALA A 270 27.01 16.64 -14.36
N THR A 271 27.16 16.81 -15.67
CA THR A 271 26.65 17.97 -16.38
C THR A 271 25.12 17.91 -16.39
N ILE A 272 24.47 18.91 -15.82
CA ILE A 272 22.99 19.00 -15.76
C ILE A 272 22.44 19.99 -16.79
N PHE A 273 23.31 20.85 -17.35
CA PHE A 273 22.96 21.76 -18.42
C PHE A 273 24.21 22.13 -19.23
N GLU A 274 24.05 22.23 -20.54
CA GLU A 274 25.08 22.72 -21.45
C GLU A 274 24.41 23.52 -22.57
N GLN A 275 24.96 24.69 -22.86
CA GLN A 275 24.55 25.55 -23.96
C GLN A 275 25.79 26.14 -24.62
N VAL A 276 25.87 26.00 -25.94
CA VAL A 276 26.98 26.52 -26.74
C VAL A 276 26.39 27.31 -27.89
N ASP A 277 26.72 28.60 -27.97
CA ASP A 277 26.25 29.47 -29.04
C ASP A 277 26.79 28.97 -30.40
N SER A 278 25.96 29.03 -31.44
CA SER A 278 26.40 28.67 -32.79
C SER A 278 27.57 29.56 -33.24
N GLY A 279 28.63 28.91 -33.75
CA GLY A 279 29.89 29.56 -34.13
C GLY A 279 30.90 29.74 -33.00
N TYR A 280 30.66 29.19 -31.80
CA TYR A 280 31.67 29.15 -30.74
C TYR A 280 32.89 28.33 -31.16
N PRO A 281 34.13 28.80 -30.94
CA PRO A 281 35.33 28.08 -31.35
C PRO A 281 35.53 26.81 -30.52
N LEU A 282 35.64 25.68 -31.19
CA LEU A 282 35.89 24.37 -30.58
C LEU A 282 37.33 23.92 -30.84
N LYS A 283 37.90 23.19 -29.89
CA LYS A 283 39.19 22.50 -30.05
C LYS A 283 38.93 21.00 -29.99
N ASP A 284 39.35 20.28 -31.03
CA ASP A 284 39.09 18.85 -31.21
C ASP A 284 37.59 18.50 -31.13
N GLY A 285 36.74 19.40 -31.67
CA GLY A 285 35.28 19.27 -31.66
C GLY A 285 34.62 19.47 -30.28
N LYS A 286 35.37 19.93 -29.26
CA LYS A 286 34.86 20.11 -27.89
C LYS A 286 35.16 21.50 -27.34
N VAL A 287 34.29 21.97 -26.45
CA VAL A 287 34.54 23.18 -25.66
C VAL A 287 35.64 22.90 -24.65
N GLN A 288 36.58 23.83 -24.52
CA GLN A 288 37.66 23.77 -23.53
C GLN A 288 37.18 24.41 -22.22
N TRP A 289 36.81 23.55 -21.27
CA TRP A 289 36.29 23.99 -19.96
C TRP A 289 37.40 24.25 -18.92
N GLY A 290 38.58 23.66 -19.11
CA GLY A 290 39.76 23.86 -18.25
C GLY A 290 40.49 25.18 -18.53
N TYR A 291 41.47 25.49 -17.69
CA TYR A 291 42.41 26.61 -17.86
C TYR A 291 43.63 26.20 -18.66
#